data_AF-A0A954I235-F1
#
_entry.id   AF-A0A954I235-F1
#
_cell.length_a   1.000
_cell.length_b   1.000
_cell.length_c   1.000
_cell.angle_alpha   90.00
_cell.angle_beta   90.00
_cell.angle_gamma   90.00
#
_symmetry.space_group_name_H-M   'P 1'
#
loop_
_entity.id
_entity.type
_entity.pdbx_description
1 polymer ?
#
loop_
_entity_poly.entity_id
_entity_poly.type
_entity_poly.pdbx_seq_one_letter_code
_entity_poly.pdbx_strand_id
1 'polypeptide(L)'
;MFVLPRDPYPAPPDAERIKKKPKPKSKSRRQNGSEAEADSAPVRVSRHKRRREQQDGGGNPLTTAASATSSAFLAAAGTVGRATRGAAHGTASAATRTARGFIAFWTPLKLTALGTCVLLVAMAFWMIRSRQIEQAERDLNPAIEEGLAALQDGDIPTAAARLQTAVAALDLLGNRDRHSDSVRQVSREATALNGLASETLFRLLEEADEYVDKAAQERPEPDPEADEPPPPLDAAWVNRFGGLYQGGWVVMEAPVRRLKPTDTEPHRYEVEFPIRIGSDERPVELRADFTAFEALGLADAPRTVVFGGKLQSCRYLEDEQRFQVRLEPSSGFVWVNLPTYRRLGFGFNDWHREEQIRALLTEQSHAINAEPLLKEEPVETPQLPAG
;
A
#
# COMPACT_ATOMS: atom_id res chain seq x y z
N MET A 1 19.55 -3.43 -6.20
CA MET A 1 18.90 -3.90 -4.95
C MET A 1 20.02 -4.20 -3.96
N PHE A 2 20.17 -3.35 -2.94
CA PHE A 2 21.26 -3.42 -1.96
C PHE A 2 20.67 -3.98 -0.66
N VAL A 3 21.16 -5.12 -0.21
CA VAL A 3 20.82 -5.71 1.10
C VAL A 3 21.84 -5.14 2.09
N LEU A 4 21.38 -4.34 3.06
CA LEU A 4 22.25 -3.85 4.14
C LEU A 4 22.60 -5.01 5.09
N PRO A 5 23.88 -5.24 5.43
CA PRO A 5 24.27 -6.23 6.42
C PRO A 5 23.72 -5.85 7.80
N ARG A 6 22.98 -6.76 8.44
CA ARG A 6 22.66 -6.70 9.87
C ARG A 6 23.80 -7.33 10.68
N ASP A 7 24.85 -6.58 10.96
CA ASP A 7 25.57 -6.67 12.25
C ASP A 7 26.73 -5.66 12.35
N PRO A 8 27.14 -5.28 13.58
CA PRO A 8 28.02 -4.17 13.84
C PRO A 8 29.43 -4.48 13.34
N TYR A 9 30.05 -3.45 12.80
CA TYR A 9 31.47 -3.35 12.50
C TYR A 9 32.34 -4.25 13.41
N PRO A 10 33.18 -5.17 12.88
CA PRO A 10 34.23 -5.75 13.70
C PRO A 10 35.11 -4.60 14.22
N ALA A 11 35.45 -4.65 15.51
CA ALA A 11 36.36 -3.68 16.12
C ALA A 11 37.63 -3.56 15.25
N PRO A 12 38.10 -2.33 14.94
CA PRO A 12 39.25 -2.15 14.08
C PRO A 12 40.45 -2.89 14.70
N PRO A 13 41.17 -3.73 13.94
CA PRO A 13 42.41 -4.31 14.42
C PRO A 13 43.38 -3.18 14.75
N ASP A 14 44.05 -3.32 15.90
CA ASP A 14 44.98 -2.33 16.45
C ASP A 14 45.89 -1.74 15.37
N ALA A 15 45.88 -0.40 15.30
CA ALA A 15 46.63 0.38 14.35
C ALA A 15 48.14 0.29 14.62
N GLU A 16 48.79 -0.77 14.16
CA GLU A 16 50.23 -0.78 14.00
C GLU A 16 50.64 0.20 12.89
N ARG A 17 51.37 1.23 13.33
CA ARG A 17 51.96 2.33 12.56
C ARG A 17 52.64 1.87 11.26
N ILE A 18 51.93 2.01 10.14
CA ILE A 18 52.58 2.00 8.81
C ILE A 18 53.11 3.40 8.50
N LYS A 19 54.43 3.52 8.51
CA LYS A 19 55.19 4.73 8.16
C LYS A 19 54.96 5.11 6.69
N LYS A 20 54.45 6.33 6.48
CA LYS A 20 54.26 6.97 5.16
C LYS A 20 55.60 7.10 4.42
N LYS A 21 55.68 6.58 3.18
CA LYS A 21 56.73 6.92 2.21
C LYS A 21 56.21 8.04 1.27
N PRO A 22 56.97 9.12 1.02
CA PRO A 22 56.58 10.15 0.07
C PRO A 22 57.05 9.79 -1.34
N LYS A 23 56.19 9.97 -2.35
CA LYS A 23 56.55 9.84 -3.77
C LYS A 23 55.77 10.84 -4.65
N PRO A 24 56.30 11.17 -5.85
CA PRO A 24 56.66 12.54 -6.19
C PRO A 24 55.77 13.19 -7.27
N LYS A 25 55.94 14.52 -7.37
CA LYS A 25 55.34 15.44 -8.36
C LYS A 25 55.58 14.97 -9.81
N SER A 26 54.52 14.70 -10.56
CA SER A 26 54.58 14.57 -12.03
C SER A 26 54.06 15.83 -12.72
N LYS A 27 54.88 16.35 -13.64
CA LYS A 27 54.65 17.52 -14.47
C LYS A 27 53.71 17.23 -15.64
N SER A 28 52.82 18.19 -15.90
CA SER A 28 52.49 18.79 -17.20
C SER A 28 52.98 18.06 -18.46
N ARG A 29 52.04 17.69 -19.35
CA ARG A 29 52.27 17.75 -20.80
C ARG A 29 50.96 18.06 -21.54
N ARG A 30 50.90 19.28 -22.07
CA ARG A 30 50.01 19.70 -23.16
C ARG A 30 50.29 18.86 -24.41
N GLN A 31 49.25 18.50 -25.14
CA GLN A 31 49.36 18.30 -26.59
C GLN A 31 48.10 18.83 -27.28
N ASN A 32 48.35 19.86 -28.10
CA ASN A 32 47.52 20.39 -29.17
C ASN A 32 47.50 19.43 -30.38
N GLY A 33 46.49 19.63 -31.23
CA GLY A 33 46.45 19.25 -32.65
C GLY A 33 45.49 18.09 -32.92
N SER A 34 44.64 18.07 -33.95
CA SER A 34 44.17 19.00 -34.98
C SER A 34 43.35 18.12 -35.94
N GLU A 35 42.23 18.65 -36.45
CA GLU A 35 41.62 18.39 -37.76
C GLU A 35 41.58 16.96 -38.33
N ALA A 36 40.37 16.41 -38.46
CA ALA A 36 39.95 15.74 -39.69
C ALA A 36 38.43 15.84 -39.88
N GLU A 37 38.11 16.54 -40.94
CA GLU A 37 36.84 16.75 -41.60
C GLU A 37 36.35 15.45 -42.27
N ALA A 38 35.09 15.06 -42.05
CA ALA A 38 34.36 14.11 -42.91
C ALA A 38 32.84 14.25 -42.69
N ASP A 39 32.28 15.18 -43.46
CA ASP A 39 31.08 15.04 -44.27
C ASP A 39 30.13 13.85 -43.95
N SER A 40 28.93 14.15 -43.44
CA SER A 40 27.78 13.24 -43.48
C SER A 40 26.47 14.02 -43.44
N ALA A 41 25.74 13.89 -44.54
CA ALA A 41 24.51 14.59 -44.90
C ALA A 41 23.34 14.42 -43.90
N PRO A 42 22.44 15.42 -43.79
CA PRO A 42 21.20 15.26 -43.03
C PRO A 42 20.14 14.52 -43.86
N VAL A 43 19.76 13.33 -43.40
CA VAL A 43 18.55 12.64 -43.86
C VAL A 43 17.33 13.40 -43.38
N ARG A 44 16.66 14.09 -44.32
CA ARG A 44 15.32 14.66 -44.21
C ARG A 44 14.31 13.55 -43.89
N VAL A 45 13.89 13.44 -42.63
CA VAL A 45 12.72 12.64 -42.27
C VAL A 45 11.47 13.50 -42.45
N SER A 46 10.65 13.09 -43.42
CA SER A 46 9.38 13.68 -43.80
C SER A 46 8.39 13.71 -42.63
N ARG A 47 8.03 14.93 -42.24
CA ARG A 47 7.00 15.26 -41.25
C ARG A 47 5.62 14.94 -41.83
N HIS A 48 5.13 13.71 -41.65
CA HIS A 48 3.75 13.37 -42.01
C HIS A 48 2.76 14.00 -41.02
N LYS A 49 2.17 15.11 -41.46
CA LYS A 49 1.01 15.78 -40.90
C LYS A 49 -0.22 14.86 -40.99
N ARG A 50 -0.41 13.97 -40.01
CA ARG A 50 -1.70 13.29 -39.81
C ARG A 50 -2.65 14.26 -39.10
N ARG A 51 -3.38 15.00 -39.93
CA ARG A 51 -4.61 15.73 -39.60
C ARG A 51 -5.64 14.68 -39.18
N ARG A 52 -5.81 14.52 -37.86
CA ARG A 52 -6.83 13.66 -37.27
C ARG A 52 -8.17 14.38 -37.40
N GLU A 53 -9.08 13.76 -38.13
CA GLU A 53 -10.47 14.16 -38.21
C GLU A 53 -11.07 14.29 -36.82
N GLN A 54 -11.59 15.49 -36.62
CA GLN A 54 -12.46 15.91 -35.54
C GLN A 54 -13.80 15.22 -35.80
N GLN A 55 -13.98 14.05 -35.18
CA GLN A 55 -15.24 13.34 -35.19
C GLN A 55 -16.01 13.74 -33.94
N ASP A 56 -17.07 14.52 -34.17
CA ASP A 56 -18.13 14.83 -33.22
C ASP A 56 -18.66 13.56 -32.58
N GLY A 57 -18.33 13.38 -31.30
CA GLY A 57 -18.90 12.37 -30.43
C GLY A 57 -19.87 13.05 -29.46
N GLY A 58 -21.16 12.85 -29.71
CA GLY A 58 -22.27 13.39 -28.95
C GLY A 58 -22.17 13.13 -27.45
N GLY A 59 -22.47 14.17 -26.68
CA GLY A 59 -22.62 14.08 -25.25
C GLY A 59 -23.83 13.24 -24.86
N ASN A 60 -23.59 12.30 -23.95
CA ASN A 60 -24.59 11.79 -23.02
C ASN A 60 -24.05 12.00 -21.60
N PRO A 61 -24.71 12.82 -20.76
CA PRO A 61 -24.33 13.00 -19.37
C PRO A 61 -25.13 12.01 -18.51
N LEU A 62 -24.55 10.87 -18.14
CA LEU A 62 -25.17 9.97 -17.16
C LEU A 62 -24.10 9.03 -16.57
N THR A 63 -23.32 9.50 -15.59
CA THR A 63 -22.86 8.70 -14.41
C THR A 63 -21.95 9.54 -13.50
N THR A 64 -22.54 10.46 -12.73
CA THR A 64 -21.89 11.06 -11.56
C THR A 64 -22.95 11.50 -10.55
N ALA A 65 -23.68 10.52 -10.00
CA ALA A 65 -24.62 10.74 -8.90
C ALA A 65 -24.84 9.44 -8.11
N ALA A 66 -23.78 8.90 -7.50
CA ALA A 66 -23.91 7.82 -6.52
C ALA A 66 -22.70 7.74 -5.59
N SER A 67 -22.35 8.84 -4.90
CA SER A 67 -21.42 8.85 -3.76
C SER A 67 -21.56 10.15 -2.97
N ALA A 68 -22.75 10.43 -2.45
CA ALA A 68 -22.98 11.57 -1.55
C ALA A 68 -24.15 11.33 -0.56
N THR A 69 -24.36 10.10 -0.10
CA THR A 69 -25.53 9.78 0.75
C THR A 69 -25.24 8.95 2.00
N SER A 70 -23.97 8.83 2.42
CA SER A 70 -23.62 8.03 3.61
C SER A 70 -22.95 8.79 4.75
N SER A 71 -22.72 10.10 4.65
CA SER A 71 -22.12 10.90 5.74
C SER A 71 -23.13 11.67 6.61
N ALA A 72 -24.42 11.65 6.27
CA ALA A 72 -25.44 12.37 7.03
C ALA A 72 -26.12 11.55 8.15
N PHE A 73 -25.88 10.23 8.25
CA PHE A 73 -26.64 9.36 9.17
C PHE A 73 -25.97 9.11 10.54
N LEU A 74 -24.71 9.54 10.74
CA LEU A 74 -23.99 9.34 12.01
C LEU A 74 -23.72 10.63 12.82
N ALA A 75 -24.17 11.80 12.33
CA ALA A 75 -24.09 13.05 13.10
C ALA A 75 -25.30 13.29 14.04
N ALA A 76 -26.32 12.41 14.02
CA ALA A 76 -27.57 12.59 14.78
C ALA A 76 -27.63 11.81 16.11
N ALA A 77 -26.59 11.07 16.50
CA ALA A 77 -26.61 10.22 17.70
C ALA A 77 -25.85 10.80 18.92
N GLY A 78 -25.21 11.96 18.80
CA GLY A 78 -24.28 12.49 19.82
C GLY A 78 -24.80 13.60 20.74
N THR A 79 -26.07 14.01 20.63
CA THR A 79 -26.58 15.21 21.33
C THR A 79 -27.78 14.93 22.23
N VAL A 80 -27.72 13.84 23.01
CA VAL A 80 -28.72 13.55 24.06
C VAL A 80 -27.99 13.30 25.38
N GLY A 81 -27.50 14.35 26.02
CA GLY A 81 -26.77 14.15 27.27
C GLY A 81 -26.29 15.39 28.03
N ARG A 82 -26.89 16.58 27.87
CA ARG A 82 -26.53 17.70 28.77
C ARG A 82 -27.49 18.90 28.77
N ALA A 83 -28.78 18.70 29.05
CA ALA A 83 -29.69 19.83 29.34
C ALA A 83 -30.98 19.40 30.06
N THR A 84 -30.90 18.83 31.26
CA THR A 84 -32.10 18.61 32.09
C THR A 84 -31.83 18.90 33.56
N ARG A 85 -31.75 20.18 33.92
CA ARG A 85 -31.92 20.59 35.32
C ARG A 85 -32.58 21.95 35.57
N GLY A 86 -33.27 22.52 34.59
CA GLY A 86 -33.97 23.80 34.79
C GLY A 86 -35.07 24.05 33.77
N ALA A 87 -36.16 23.28 33.83
CA ALA A 87 -37.43 23.62 33.17
C ALA A 87 -38.57 22.72 33.67
N ALA A 88 -38.69 22.57 34.99
CA ALA A 88 -39.88 21.98 35.60
C ALA A 88 -40.92 23.09 35.76
N HIS A 89 -41.70 23.35 34.71
CA HIS A 89 -43.05 23.95 34.68
C HIS A 89 -43.30 24.55 33.29
N GLY A 90 -43.89 23.79 32.36
CA GLY A 90 -44.42 24.40 31.13
C GLY A 90 -44.67 23.53 29.89
N THR A 91 -44.26 22.26 29.85
CA THR A 91 -44.27 21.48 28.58
C THR A 91 -45.21 20.28 28.55
N ALA A 92 -46.27 20.26 29.38
CA ALA A 92 -47.28 19.19 29.35
C ALA A 92 -48.36 19.37 28.24
N SER A 93 -48.34 20.45 27.47
CA SER A 93 -49.44 20.84 26.56
C SER A 93 -49.13 20.72 25.05
N ALA A 94 -47.85 20.62 24.65
CA ALA A 94 -47.48 20.64 23.22
C ALA A 94 -47.35 19.24 22.58
N ALA A 95 -47.12 18.18 23.36
CA ALA A 95 -46.87 16.84 22.83
C ALA A 95 -48.14 16.08 22.37
N THR A 96 -49.35 16.52 22.76
CA THR A 96 -50.61 15.82 22.44
C THR A 96 -51.30 16.32 21.16
N ARG A 97 -50.88 17.44 20.56
CA ARG A 97 -51.50 17.96 19.32
C ARG A 97 -50.88 17.41 18.03
N THR A 98 -49.63 16.99 18.02
CA THR A 98 -48.97 16.42 16.82
C THR A 98 -49.32 14.95 16.58
N ALA A 99 -49.69 14.19 17.62
CA ALA A 99 -50.05 12.78 17.49
C ALA A 99 -51.40 12.53 16.79
N ARG A 100 -52.37 13.45 16.91
CA ARG A 100 -53.70 13.31 16.27
C ARG A 100 -53.68 13.55 14.75
N GLY A 101 -52.76 14.37 14.25
CA GLY A 101 -52.59 14.59 12.81
C GLY A 101 -51.96 13.38 12.08
N PHE A 102 -51.13 12.60 12.79
CA PHE A 102 -50.48 11.44 12.21
C PHE A 102 -51.46 10.28 11.98
N ILE A 103 -52.38 10.01 12.91
CA ILE A 103 -53.36 8.92 12.78
C ILE A 103 -54.39 9.20 11.67
N ALA A 104 -54.74 10.47 11.43
CA ALA A 104 -55.66 10.86 10.36
C ALA A 104 -55.06 10.75 8.94
N PHE A 105 -53.72 10.74 8.81
CA PHE A 105 -53.05 10.64 7.52
C PHE A 105 -53.04 9.20 6.95
N TRP A 106 -53.07 8.20 7.84
CA TRP A 106 -53.03 6.78 7.50
C TRP A 106 -54.43 6.20 7.41
N THR A 107 -55.11 6.45 6.29
CA THR A 107 -56.30 5.68 5.95
C THR A 107 -55.91 4.20 5.75
N PRO A 108 -56.78 3.25 6.09
CA PRO A 108 -56.49 1.80 5.97
C PRO A 108 -56.03 1.41 4.55
N LEU A 109 -56.49 2.12 3.52
CA LEU A 109 -56.07 1.92 2.13
C LEU A 109 -54.61 2.35 1.84
N LYS A 110 -54.09 3.36 2.53
CA LYS A 110 -52.68 3.76 2.39
C LYS A 110 -51.74 2.77 3.10
N LEU A 111 -52.19 2.19 4.22
CA LEU A 111 -51.44 1.14 4.92
C LEU A 111 -51.28 -0.11 4.05
N THR A 112 -52.35 -0.54 3.37
CA THR A 112 -52.27 -1.69 2.46
C THR A 112 -51.39 -1.39 1.25
N ALA A 113 -51.53 -0.20 0.64
CA ALA A 113 -50.67 0.20 -0.48
C ALA A 113 -49.19 0.24 -0.10
N LEU A 114 -48.85 0.81 1.06
CA LEU A 114 -47.48 0.83 1.54
C LEU A 114 -46.95 -0.57 1.83
N GLY A 115 -47.75 -1.42 2.48
CA GLY A 115 -47.39 -2.82 2.74
C GLY A 115 -47.05 -3.58 1.44
N THR A 116 -47.90 -3.41 0.41
CA THR A 116 -47.64 -3.98 -0.92
C THR A 116 -46.37 -3.42 -1.55
N CYS A 117 -46.13 -2.11 -1.49
CA CYS A 117 -44.90 -1.51 -2.01
C CYS A 117 -43.64 -2.05 -1.32
N VAL A 118 -43.64 -2.15 0.01
CA VAL A 118 -42.52 -2.70 0.78
C VAL A 118 -42.26 -4.16 0.39
N LEU A 119 -43.32 -4.96 0.24
CA LEU A 119 -43.20 -6.36 -0.17
C LEU A 119 -42.64 -6.50 -1.59
N LEU A 120 -43.06 -5.65 -2.54
CA LEU A 120 -42.53 -5.64 -3.91
C LEU A 120 -41.05 -5.27 -3.94
N VAL A 121 -40.63 -4.26 -3.16
CA VAL A 121 -39.21 -3.88 -3.05
C VAL A 121 -38.38 -5.00 -2.43
N ALA A 122 -38.89 -5.63 -1.36
CA ALA A 122 -38.23 -6.77 -0.72
C ALA A 122 -38.09 -7.97 -1.67
N MET A 123 -39.13 -8.27 -2.46
CA MET A 123 -39.10 -9.35 -3.45
C MET A 123 -38.12 -9.06 -4.59
N ALA A 124 -38.08 -7.82 -5.09
CA ALA A 124 -37.10 -7.41 -6.11
C ALA A 124 -35.67 -7.51 -5.58
N PHE A 125 -35.42 -7.04 -4.36
CA PHE A 125 -34.12 -7.17 -3.70
C PHE A 125 -33.71 -8.65 -3.54
N TRP A 126 -34.63 -9.50 -3.09
CA TRP A 126 -34.38 -10.95 -2.94
C TRP A 126 -34.07 -11.61 -4.29
N MET A 127 -34.81 -11.26 -5.35
CA MET A 127 -34.58 -11.80 -6.69
C MET A 127 -33.20 -11.41 -7.23
N ILE A 128 -32.78 -10.16 -7.04
CA ILE A 128 -31.45 -9.69 -7.43
C ILE A 128 -30.38 -10.41 -6.61
N ARG A 129 -30.56 -10.51 -5.29
CA ARG A 129 -29.63 -11.20 -4.38
C ARG A 129 -29.47 -12.68 -4.74
N SER A 130 -30.57 -13.38 -5.03
CA SER A 130 -30.56 -14.79 -5.45
C SER A 130 -29.76 -14.98 -6.74
N ARG A 131 -29.99 -14.12 -7.75
CA ARG A 131 -29.24 -14.17 -9.01
C ARG A 131 -27.75 -13.91 -8.81
N GLN A 132 -27.39 -12.97 -7.93
CA GLN A 132 -25.99 -12.70 -7.61
C GLN A 132 -25.33 -13.92 -6.93
N ILE A 133 -26.02 -14.58 -6.00
CA ILE A 133 -25.50 -15.79 -5.33
C ILE A 133 -25.30 -16.92 -6.35
N GLU A 134 -26.30 -17.20 -7.19
CA GLU A 134 -26.18 -18.22 -8.25
C GLU A 134 -25.04 -17.92 -9.23
N GLN A 135 -24.82 -16.64 -9.56
CA GLN A 135 -23.71 -16.25 -10.42
C GLN A 135 -22.37 -16.41 -9.71
N ALA A 136 -22.27 -16.00 -8.45
CA ALA A 136 -21.05 -16.17 -7.65
C ALA A 136 -20.65 -17.65 -7.50
N GLU A 137 -21.62 -18.55 -7.31
CA GLU A 137 -21.34 -20.00 -7.27
C GLU A 137 -20.77 -20.53 -8.60
N ARG A 138 -21.28 -20.05 -9.73
CA ARG A 138 -20.80 -20.45 -11.06
C ARG A 138 -19.43 -19.88 -11.39
N ASP A 139 -19.18 -18.64 -10.99
CA ASP A 139 -17.97 -17.91 -11.35
C ASP A 139 -16.79 -18.21 -10.40
N LEU A 140 -17.04 -18.69 -9.18
CA LEU A 140 -16.01 -18.90 -8.15
C LEU A 140 -14.89 -19.85 -8.59
N ASN A 141 -15.22 -21.12 -8.89
CA ASN A 141 -14.20 -22.13 -9.18
C ASN A 141 -13.42 -21.81 -10.47
N PRO A 142 -14.07 -21.42 -11.59
CA PRO A 142 -13.34 -20.99 -12.79
C PRO A 142 -12.40 -19.82 -12.51
N ALA A 143 -12.82 -18.81 -11.74
CA ALA A 143 -11.97 -17.67 -11.40
C ALA A 143 -10.76 -18.05 -10.55
N ILE A 144 -10.91 -19.01 -9.61
CA ILE A 144 -9.79 -19.56 -8.83
C ILE A 144 -8.83 -20.31 -9.75
N GLU A 145 -9.33 -21.24 -10.56
CA GLU A 145 -8.52 -22.07 -11.46
C GLU A 145 -7.75 -21.22 -12.48
N GLU A 146 -8.44 -20.32 -13.17
CA GLU A 146 -7.82 -19.39 -14.14
C GLU A 146 -6.82 -18.45 -13.45
N GLY A 147 -7.13 -17.96 -12.26
CA GLY A 147 -6.25 -17.07 -11.50
C GLY A 147 -4.96 -17.76 -11.04
N LEU A 148 -5.06 -18.99 -10.56
CA LEU A 148 -3.89 -19.79 -10.14
C LEU A 148 -3.07 -20.25 -11.35
N ALA A 149 -3.71 -20.63 -12.47
CA ALA A 149 -3.03 -20.96 -13.71
C ALA A 149 -2.25 -19.76 -14.27
N ALA A 150 -2.89 -18.58 -14.38
CA ALA A 150 -2.21 -17.35 -14.79
C ALA A 150 -1.03 -17.00 -13.88
N LEU A 151 -1.16 -17.23 -12.58
CA LEU A 151 -0.08 -17.01 -11.61
C LEU A 151 1.08 -18.00 -11.78
N GLN A 152 0.84 -19.23 -12.25
CA GLN A 152 1.87 -20.20 -12.62
C GLN A 152 2.54 -19.83 -13.95
N ASP A 153 1.77 -19.33 -14.91
CA ASP A 153 2.29 -18.88 -16.20
C ASP A 153 3.04 -17.53 -16.11
N GLY A 154 2.91 -16.83 -14.99
CA GLY A 154 3.54 -15.53 -14.75
C GLY A 154 2.78 -14.34 -15.32
N ASP A 155 1.53 -14.54 -15.77
CA ASP A 155 0.61 -13.46 -16.14
C ASP A 155 -0.02 -12.84 -14.88
N ILE A 156 0.78 -12.00 -14.21
CA ILE A 156 0.41 -11.33 -12.96
C ILE A 156 -0.85 -10.45 -13.10
N PRO A 157 -1.03 -9.63 -14.16
CA PRO A 157 -2.26 -8.85 -14.33
C PRO A 157 -3.52 -9.71 -14.39
N THR A 158 -3.50 -10.79 -15.17
CA THR A 158 -4.66 -11.70 -15.29
C THR A 158 -4.91 -12.43 -13.98
N ALA A 159 -3.85 -12.93 -13.32
CA ALA A 159 -3.96 -13.59 -12.03
C ALA A 159 -4.63 -12.70 -10.97
N ALA A 160 -4.18 -11.45 -10.83
CA ALA A 160 -4.74 -10.50 -9.88
C ALA A 160 -6.24 -10.24 -10.15
N ALA A 161 -6.62 -10.00 -11.41
CA ALA A 161 -8.01 -9.73 -11.79
C ALA A 161 -8.95 -10.93 -11.53
N ARG A 162 -8.52 -12.14 -11.89
CA ARG A 162 -9.31 -13.37 -11.69
C ARG A 162 -9.44 -13.73 -10.21
N LEU A 163 -8.36 -13.64 -9.44
CA LEU A 163 -8.41 -13.90 -8.01
C LEU A 163 -9.23 -12.85 -7.25
N GLN A 164 -9.23 -11.59 -7.66
CA GLN A 164 -10.16 -10.59 -7.09
C GLN A 164 -11.63 -10.93 -7.37
N THR A 165 -11.93 -11.45 -8.56
CA THR A 165 -13.27 -11.94 -8.91
C THR A 165 -13.68 -13.10 -8.01
N ALA A 166 -12.77 -14.07 -7.77
CA ALA A 166 -13.00 -15.16 -6.83
C ALA A 166 -13.26 -14.67 -5.40
N VAL A 167 -12.46 -13.71 -4.91
CA VAL A 167 -12.63 -13.10 -3.58
C VAL A 167 -13.99 -12.41 -3.46
N ALA A 168 -14.42 -11.66 -4.47
CA ALA A 168 -15.74 -11.02 -4.49
C ALA A 168 -16.88 -12.06 -4.45
N ALA A 169 -16.73 -13.19 -5.15
CA ALA A 169 -17.68 -14.31 -5.08
C ALA A 169 -17.70 -14.93 -3.67
N LEU A 170 -16.54 -15.18 -3.05
CA LEU A 170 -16.45 -15.70 -1.67
C LEU A 170 -17.09 -14.77 -0.64
N ASP A 171 -16.91 -13.46 -0.78
CA ASP A 171 -17.55 -12.43 0.07
C ASP A 171 -19.06 -12.44 -0.09
N LEU A 172 -19.54 -12.58 -1.31
CA LEU A 172 -20.97 -12.64 -1.59
C LEU A 172 -21.62 -13.89 -0.97
N LEU A 173 -20.94 -15.03 -1.05
CA LEU A 173 -21.36 -16.32 -0.49
C LEU A 173 -21.19 -16.38 1.04
N GLY A 174 -20.38 -15.50 1.62
CA GLY A 174 -20.09 -15.49 3.06
C GLY A 174 -19.17 -16.63 3.50
N ASN A 175 -18.39 -17.21 2.57
CA ASN A 175 -17.47 -18.30 2.86
C ASN A 175 -16.24 -17.78 3.62
N ARG A 176 -15.97 -18.39 4.78
CA ARG A 176 -14.86 -18.08 5.71
C ARG A 176 -14.13 -19.34 6.18
N ASP A 177 -14.10 -20.35 5.32
CA ASP A 177 -13.32 -21.55 5.58
C ASP A 177 -11.83 -21.31 5.22
N ARG A 178 -10.98 -22.24 5.66
CA ARG A 178 -9.53 -22.14 5.49
C ARG A 178 -9.11 -21.98 4.03
N HIS A 179 -9.80 -22.67 3.12
CA HIS A 179 -9.54 -22.57 1.68
C HIS A 179 -9.86 -21.16 1.14
N SER A 180 -10.99 -20.57 1.54
CA SER A 180 -11.34 -19.19 1.17
C SER A 180 -10.30 -18.18 1.67
N ASP A 181 -9.78 -18.36 2.88
CA ASP A 181 -8.73 -17.48 3.43
C ASP A 181 -7.43 -17.58 2.63
N SER A 182 -7.07 -18.78 2.18
CA SER A 182 -5.95 -18.97 1.26
C SER A 182 -6.16 -18.28 -0.09
N VAL A 183 -7.36 -18.37 -0.69
CA VAL A 183 -7.66 -17.69 -1.96
C VAL A 183 -7.53 -16.17 -1.80
N ARG A 184 -8.05 -15.62 -0.69
CA ARG A 184 -7.91 -14.20 -0.34
C ARG A 184 -6.45 -13.81 -0.18
N GLN A 185 -5.65 -14.66 0.44
CA GLN A 185 -4.24 -14.43 0.64
C GLN A 185 -3.47 -14.38 -0.70
N VAL A 186 -3.67 -15.37 -1.58
CA VAL A 186 -3.06 -15.38 -2.91
C VAL A 186 -3.54 -14.20 -3.75
N SER A 187 -4.81 -13.80 -3.64
CA SER A 187 -5.35 -12.60 -4.29
C SER A 187 -4.63 -11.32 -3.84
N ARG A 188 -4.35 -11.16 -2.53
CA ARG A 188 -3.58 -10.03 -2.00
C ARG A 188 -2.14 -10.01 -2.54
N GLU A 189 -1.48 -11.16 -2.54
CA GLU A 189 -0.12 -11.31 -3.08
C GLU A 189 -0.05 -10.99 -4.59
N ALA A 190 -0.97 -11.53 -5.40
CA ALA A 190 -1.05 -11.23 -6.82
C ALA A 190 -1.36 -9.75 -7.09
N THR A 191 -2.24 -9.15 -6.29
CA THR A 191 -2.55 -7.71 -6.36
C THR A 191 -1.33 -6.86 -6.02
N ALA A 192 -0.55 -7.26 -5.02
CA ALA A 192 0.69 -6.58 -4.65
C ALA A 192 1.75 -6.71 -5.75
N LEU A 193 1.94 -7.91 -6.32
CA LEU A 193 2.83 -8.13 -7.46
C LEU A 193 2.46 -7.26 -8.67
N ASN A 194 1.16 -7.15 -8.97
CA ASN A 194 0.68 -6.36 -10.10
C ASN A 194 0.86 -4.84 -9.90
N GLY A 195 0.87 -4.39 -8.64
CA GLY A 195 0.88 -2.98 -8.29
C GLY A 195 2.14 -2.52 -7.55
N LEU A 196 3.26 -3.24 -7.70
CA LEU A 196 4.53 -2.84 -7.09
C LEU A 196 4.86 -1.39 -7.46
N ALA A 197 5.40 -0.64 -6.50
CA ALA A 197 5.89 0.70 -6.73
C ALA A 197 6.90 0.68 -7.89
N SER A 198 6.85 1.70 -8.75
CA SER A 198 7.73 1.80 -9.92
C SER A 198 9.22 1.88 -9.57
N GLU A 199 9.53 2.23 -8.33
CA GLU A 199 10.88 2.37 -7.80
C GLU A 199 11.02 1.69 -6.44
N THR A 200 12.25 1.29 -6.11
CA THR A 200 12.56 0.77 -4.78
C THR A 200 12.41 1.86 -3.73
N LEU A 201 12.03 1.48 -2.50
CA LEU A 201 11.91 2.43 -1.38
C LEU A 201 13.20 3.25 -1.15
N PHE A 202 14.37 2.64 -1.34
CA PHE A 202 15.65 3.33 -1.24
C PHE A 202 15.78 4.48 -2.25
N ARG A 203 15.50 4.21 -3.53
CA ARG A 203 15.56 5.23 -4.59
C ARG A 203 14.54 6.36 -4.38
N LEU A 204 13.34 6.00 -3.94
CA LEU A 204 12.30 6.96 -3.55
C LEU A 204 12.79 7.89 -2.43
N LEU A 205 13.48 7.34 -1.43
CA LEU A 205 14.03 8.12 -0.33
C LEU A 205 15.22 9.00 -0.75
N GLU A 206 16.11 8.52 -1.62
CA GLU A 206 17.17 9.35 -2.21
C GLU A 206 16.57 10.55 -2.95
N GLU A 207 15.50 10.33 -3.72
CA GLU A 207 14.81 11.44 -4.37
C GLU A 207 14.18 12.40 -3.35
N ALA A 208 13.56 11.89 -2.29
CA ALA A 208 13.02 12.72 -1.21
C ALA A 208 14.10 13.62 -0.59
N ASP A 209 15.30 13.07 -0.37
CA ASP A 209 16.47 13.75 0.16
C ASP A 209 16.96 14.88 -0.75
N GLU A 210 17.05 14.63 -2.06
CA GLU A 210 17.39 15.64 -3.07
C GLU A 210 16.41 16.84 -3.04
N TYR A 211 15.11 16.58 -2.82
CA TYR A 211 14.10 17.65 -2.70
C TYR A 211 14.27 18.46 -1.42
N VAL A 212 14.54 17.80 -0.29
CA VAL A 212 14.76 18.46 1.01
C VAL A 212 16.02 19.32 0.96
N ASP A 213 17.11 18.81 0.40
CA ASP A 213 18.37 19.55 0.25
C ASP A 213 18.21 20.78 -0.62
N LYS A 214 17.52 20.65 -1.74
CA LYS A 214 17.22 21.78 -2.62
C LYS A 214 16.37 22.82 -1.92
N ALA A 215 15.30 22.40 -1.23
CA ALA A 215 14.43 23.30 -0.48
C ALA A 215 15.19 24.02 0.64
N ALA A 216 16.12 23.33 1.33
CA ALA A 216 16.95 23.92 2.36
C ALA A 216 17.93 24.97 1.81
N GLN A 217 18.52 24.73 0.63
CA GLN A 217 19.41 25.68 -0.04
C GLN A 217 18.68 26.92 -0.58
N GLU A 218 17.45 26.75 -1.05
CA GLU A 218 16.62 27.83 -1.61
C GLU A 218 15.82 28.58 -0.53
N ARG A 219 15.83 28.10 0.73
CA ARG A 219 15.04 28.70 1.81
C ARG A 219 15.59 30.10 2.13
N PRO A 220 14.75 31.16 2.01
CA PRO A 220 15.16 32.48 2.46
C PRO A 220 15.42 32.45 3.97
N GLU A 221 16.36 33.29 4.43
CA GLU A 221 16.56 33.48 5.87
C GLU A 221 15.24 33.90 6.52
N PRO A 222 14.92 33.35 7.71
CA PRO A 222 13.66 33.65 8.37
C PRO A 222 13.57 35.15 8.67
N ASP A 223 12.63 35.82 8.02
CA ASP A 223 12.30 37.22 8.30
C ASP A 223 11.57 37.28 9.66
N PRO A 224 12.15 37.92 10.69
CA PRO A 224 11.53 38.00 12.01
C PRO A 224 10.21 38.79 12.01
N GLU A 225 9.92 39.57 10.96
CA GLU A 225 8.68 40.35 10.82
C GLU A 225 7.58 39.61 10.04
N ALA A 226 7.86 38.43 9.45
CA ALA A 226 6.85 37.67 8.71
C ALA A 226 5.86 36.99 9.66
N ASP A 227 4.56 37.25 9.48
CA ASP A 227 3.48 36.65 10.27
C ASP A 227 3.26 35.15 9.96
N GLU A 228 3.73 34.67 8.81
CA GLU A 228 3.53 33.29 8.36
C GLU A 228 4.81 32.45 8.53
N PRO A 229 4.71 31.24 9.13
CA PRO A 229 5.85 30.34 9.21
C PRO A 229 6.30 29.92 7.80
N PRO A 230 7.61 29.75 7.57
CA PRO A 230 8.10 29.28 6.28
C PRO A 230 7.49 27.91 5.95
N PRO A 231 7.25 27.61 4.66
CA PRO A 231 6.73 26.30 4.27
C PRO A 231 7.68 25.19 4.74
N PRO A 232 7.14 23.99 5.03
CA PRO A 232 7.97 22.85 5.42
C PRO A 232 8.88 22.44 4.26
N LEU A 233 10.09 21.97 4.59
CA LEU A 233 11.11 21.61 3.59
C LEU A 233 10.65 20.51 2.62
N ASP A 234 9.71 19.66 3.03
CA ASP A 234 9.18 18.58 2.20
C ASP A 234 7.92 18.94 1.39
N ALA A 235 7.45 20.19 1.40
CA ALA A 235 6.19 20.56 0.73
C ALA A 235 6.16 20.15 -0.77
N ALA A 236 7.25 20.40 -1.49
CA ALA A 236 7.37 20.01 -2.89
C ALA A 236 7.43 18.49 -3.07
N TRP A 237 8.17 17.80 -2.18
CA TRP A 237 8.29 16.35 -2.16
C TRP A 237 6.95 15.67 -1.91
N VAL A 238 6.17 16.11 -0.92
CA VAL A 238 4.87 15.53 -0.56
C VAL A 238 3.91 15.53 -1.76
N ASN A 239 3.89 16.63 -2.53
CA ASN A 239 3.08 16.73 -3.74
C ASN A 239 3.55 15.74 -4.83
N ARG A 240 4.86 15.62 -5.04
CA ARG A 240 5.44 14.68 -6.00
C ARG A 240 5.16 13.23 -5.61
N PHE A 241 5.37 12.90 -4.34
CA PHE A 241 5.09 11.58 -3.79
C PHE A 241 3.63 11.17 -3.98
N GLY A 242 2.69 12.08 -3.70
CA GLY A 242 1.26 11.85 -3.90
C GLY A 242 0.90 11.53 -5.36
N GLY A 243 1.58 12.17 -6.32
CA GLY A 243 1.33 11.95 -7.75
C GLY A 243 1.95 10.67 -8.33
N LEU A 244 3.11 10.24 -7.81
CA LEU A 244 3.91 9.17 -8.42
C LEU A 244 3.93 7.85 -7.63
N TYR A 245 3.95 7.92 -6.30
CA TYR A 245 4.26 6.76 -5.46
C TYR A 245 3.12 6.34 -4.53
N GLN A 246 2.23 7.26 -4.16
CA GLN A 246 1.11 6.96 -3.27
C GLN A 246 0.22 5.84 -3.85
N GLY A 247 -0.09 4.85 -3.02
CA GLY A 247 -0.87 3.67 -3.40
C GLY A 247 -0.06 2.55 -4.07
N GLY A 248 1.22 2.81 -4.42
CA GLY A 248 2.14 1.77 -4.89
C GLY A 248 2.46 0.75 -3.80
N TRP A 249 2.54 -0.52 -4.17
CA TRP A 249 2.86 -1.59 -3.23
C TRP A 249 4.36 -1.68 -2.96
N VAL A 250 4.72 -1.84 -1.69
CA VAL A 250 6.04 -2.27 -1.27
C VAL A 250 5.94 -3.62 -0.58
N VAL A 251 6.92 -4.49 -0.83
CA VAL A 251 7.06 -5.79 -0.17
C VAL A 251 8.43 -5.83 0.47
N MET A 252 8.50 -6.24 1.74
CA MET A 252 9.69 -6.14 2.55
C MET A 252 9.86 -7.36 3.45
N GLU A 253 11.11 -7.72 3.69
CA GLU A 253 11.52 -8.65 4.75
C GLU A 253 12.23 -7.83 5.84
N ALA A 254 11.55 -7.63 6.98
CA ALA A 254 12.09 -6.78 8.05
C ALA A 254 11.64 -7.26 9.45
N PRO A 255 12.44 -7.00 10.51
CA PRO A 255 12.07 -7.20 11.89
C PRO A 255 10.94 -6.26 12.21
N VAL A 256 9.86 -6.83 12.72
CA VAL A 256 8.73 -6.11 13.24
C VAL A 256 8.70 -6.37 14.74
N ARG A 257 8.57 -5.31 15.52
CA ARG A 257 8.38 -5.40 16.97
C ARG A 257 7.07 -4.72 17.35
N ARG A 258 6.42 -5.26 18.38
CA ARG A 258 5.23 -4.64 18.94
C ARG A 258 5.65 -3.50 19.88
N LEU A 259 5.06 -2.33 19.69
CA LEU A 259 5.23 -1.21 20.62
C LEU A 259 4.19 -1.30 21.74
N LYS A 260 4.59 -0.87 22.94
CA LYS A 260 3.63 -0.66 24.03
C LYS A 260 2.81 0.58 23.68
N PRO A 261 1.49 0.48 23.55
CA PRO A 261 0.68 1.63 23.19
C PRO A 261 0.86 2.73 24.23
N THR A 262 1.20 3.92 23.78
CA THR A 262 1.26 5.14 24.59
C THR A 262 0.10 6.06 24.21
N ASP A 263 -0.31 6.95 25.12
CA ASP A 263 -1.43 7.87 24.89
C ASP A 263 -1.20 8.79 23.67
N THR A 264 0.05 9.02 23.30
CA THR A 264 0.46 9.91 22.21
C THR A 264 0.68 9.21 20.87
N GLU A 265 0.97 7.90 20.89
CA GLU A 265 1.23 7.11 19.69
C GLU A 265 0.40 5.83 19.72
N PRO A 266 -0.77 5.80 19.05
CA PRO A 266 -1.61 4.60 18.99
C PRO A 266 -1.01 3.50 18.10
N HIS A 267 0.19 3.74 17.55
CA HIS A 267 0.90 2.82 16.68
C HIS A 267 1.21 1.53 17.43
N ARG A 268 0.86 0.39 16.82
CA ARG A 268 0.98 -0.92 17.46
C ARG A 268 2.30 -1.60 17.11
N TYR A 269 2.89 -1.25 15.97
CA TYR A 269 4.03 -1.96 15.42
C TYR A 269 5.05 -1.00 14.79
N GLU A 270 6.32 -1.30 15.01
CA GLU A 270 7.44 -0.61 14.39
C GLU A 270 8.22 -1.60 13.53
N VAL A 271 8.59 -1.16 12.33
CA VAL A 271 9.46 -1.92 11.44
C VAL A 271 10.88 -1.39 11.60
N GLU A 272 11.78 -2.26 12.02
CA GLU A 272 13.20 -1.89 12.11
C GLU A 272 13.77 -1.75 10.69
N PHE A 273 14.00 -0.51 10.30
CA PHE A 273 14.54 -0.16 8.98
C PHE A 273 15.81 0.68 9.15
N PRO A 274 16.98 0.04 9.38
CA PRO A 274 18.22 0.73 9.72
C PRO A 274 18.89 1.33 8.47
N ILE A 275 18.13 2.06 7.66
CA ILE A 275 18.63 2.77 6.49
C ILE A 275 18.85 4.23 6.86
N ARG A 276 19.98 4.75 6.40
CA ARG A 276 20.28 6.18 6.39
C ARG A 276 20.39 6.63 4.95
N ILE A 277 19.89 7.82 4.66
CA ILE A 277 19.78 8.35 3.29
C ILE A 277 20.50 9.69 3.20
N GLY A 278 21.06 9.97 2.03
CA GLY A 278 21.68 11.26 1.74
C GLY A 278 23.09 11.41 2.26
N SER A 279 23.71 12.55 1.95
CA SER A 279 25.02 12.94 2.50
C SER A 279 24.97 13.22 3.99
N ASP A 280 23.81 13.61 4.50
CA ASP A 280 23.58 13.93 5.91
C ASP A 280 23.24 12.69 6.75
N GLU A 281 23.24 11.50 6.14
CA GLU A 281 22.91 10.22 6.77
C GLU A 281 21.59 10.25 7.57
N ARG A 282 20.56 10.89 7.02
CA ARG A 282 19.27 11.08 7.70
C ARG A 282 18.62 9.72 7.99
N PRO A 283 18.22 9.43 9.24
CA PRO A 283 17.59 8.17 9.59
C PRO A 283 16.20 8.07 8.95
N VAL A 284 15.77 6.84 8.69
CA VAL A 284 14.47 6.52 8.11
C VAL A 284 13.65 5.73 9.13
N GLU A 285 12.45 6.20 9.42
CA GLU A 285 11.44 5.50 10.22
C GLU A 285 10.38 4.93 9.28
N LEU A 286 10.11 3.62 9.38
CA LEU A 286 9.04 2.96 8.64
C LEU A 286 7.90 2.54 9.58
N ARG A 287 6.73 3.14 9.40
CA ARG A 287 5.52 2.87 10.18
C ARG A 287 4.55 1.97 9.40
N ALA A 288 4.19 0.83 9.99
CA ALA A 288 3.29 -0.15 9.42
C ALA A 288 2.33 -0.74 10.48
N ASP A 289 1.14 -0.14 10.63
CA ASP A 289 0.13 -0.59 11.60
C ASP A 289 -0.86 -1.57 10.99
N PHE A 290 -0.38 -2.76 10.66
CA PHE A 290 -1.22 -3.78 10.01
C PHE A 290 -1.93 -4.65 11.03
N THR A 291 -3.22 -4.88 10.81
CA THR A 291 -4.00 -5.84 11.60
C THR A 291 -3.47 -7.27 11.42
N ALA A 292 -2.88 -7.58 10.26
CA ALA A 292 -2.26 -8.87 9.98
C ALA A 292 -1.11 -9.22 10.94
N PHE A 293 -0.45 -8.24 11.55
CA PHE A 293 0.61 -8.48 12.53
C PHE A 293 0.07 -9.04 13.87
N GLU A 294 -1.21 -8.81 14.19
CA GLU A 294 -1.82 -9.36 15.40
C GLU A 294 -1.86 -10.89 15.37
N ALA A 295 -2.11 -11.47 14.20
CA ALA A 295 -2.16 -12.92 14.01
C ALA A 295 -0.79 -13.59 14.21
N LEU A 296 0.32 -12.85 14.03
CA LEU A 296 1.68 -13.38 14.23
C LEU A 296 2.07 -13.50 15.70
N GLY A 297 1.27 -12.95 16.63
CA GLY A 297 1.58 -12.97 18.06
C GLY A 297 2.88 -12.25 18.41
N LEU A 298 3.20 -11.15 17.71
CA LEU A 298 4.43 -10.41 17.92
C LEU A 298 4.53 -9.90 19.38
N ALA A 299 5.67 -10.14 20.00
CA ALA A 299 6.00 -9.70 21.34
C ALA A 299 6.89 -8.44 21.30
N ASP A 300 7.46 -8.07 22.45
CA ASP A 300 8.42 -6.95 22.57
C ASP A 300 9.72 -7.21 21.79
N ALA A 301 10.09 -8.49 21.57
CA ALA A 301 11.28 -8.86 20.80
C ALA A 301 11.02 -8.76 19.29
N PRO A 302 11.92 -8.12 18.51
CA PRO A 302 11.80 -8.03 17.06
C PRO A 302 11.79 -9.41 16.41
N ARG A 303 10.91 -9.60 15.43
CA ARG A 303 10.82 -10.84 14.63
C ARG A 303 10.78 -10.50 13.16
N THR A 304 11.62 -11.16 12.36
CA THR A 304 11.60 -10.98 10.90
C THR A 304 10.26 -11.46 10.33
N VAL A 305 9.65 -10.62 9.51
CA VAL A 305 8.41 -10.90 8.80
C VAL A 305 8.56 -10.47 7.35
N VAL A 306 8.05 -11.29 6.42
CA VAL A 306 7.82 -10.86 5.03
C VAL A 306 6.41 -10.31 4.94
N PHE A 307 6.25 -9.05 4.57
CA PHE A 307 4.94 -8.40 4.48
C PHE A 307 4.86 -7.44 3.29
N GLY A 308 3.64 -7.14 2.87
CA GLY A 308 3.33 -6.16 1.84
C GLY A 308 2.37 -5.09 2.33
N GLY A 309 2.51 -3.88 1.81
CA GLY A 309 1.60 -2.77 2.09
C GLY A 309 1.73 -1.67 1.04
N LYS A 310 0.67 -0.85 0.91
CA LYS A 310 0.69 0.32 0.03
C LYS A 310 1.35 1.51 0.70
N LEU A 311 2.11 2.27 -0.07
CA LEU A 311 2.69 3.54 0.35
C LEU A 311 1.57 4.57 0.59
N GLN A 312 1.49 5.10 1.81
CA GLN A 312 0.52 6.14 2.18
C GLN A 312 1.16 7.54 2.15
N SER A 313 2.33 7.70 2.75
CA SER A 313 3.07 8.97 2.78
C SER A 313 4.57 8.75 3.00
N CYS A 314 5.38 9.66 2.48
CA CYS A 314 6.80 9.82 2.82
C CYS A 314 7.03 11.29 3.15
N ARG A 315 7.38 11.60 4.40
CA ARG A 315 7.57 12.98 4.89
C ARG A 315 8.93 13.15 5.52
N TYR A 316 9.45 14.37 5.47
CA TYR A 316 10.63 14.76 6.25
C TYR A 316 10.17 15.49 7.51
N LEU A 317 10.56 14.97 8.66
CA LEU A 317 10.28 15.58 9.95
C LEU A 317 11.45 16.48 10.31
N GLU A 318 11.31 17.78 10.04
CA GLU A 318 12.40 18.78 10.19
C GLU A 318 12.94 18.83 11.62
N ASP A 319 12.07 18.80 12.62
CA ASP A 319 12.43 18.84 14.04
C ASP A 319 13.30 17.64 14.48
N GLU A 320 13.11 16.50 13.83
CA GLU A 320 13.78 15.23 14.15
C GLU A 320 14.88 14.87 13.14
N GLN A 321 15.02 15.67 12.08
CA GLN A 321 15.91 15.45 10.95
C GLN A 321 15.84 14.02 10.38
N ARG A 322 14.63 13.45 10.27
CA ARG A 322 14.41 12.08 9.82
C ARG A 322 13.32 11.98 8.76
N PHE A 323 13.42 10.96 7.91
CA PHE A 323 12.33 10.59 7.02
C PHE A 323 11.36 9.65 7.74
N GLN A 324 10.07 9.89 7.57
CA GLN A 324 9.02 8.98 8.01
C GLN A 324 8.24 8.47 6.80
N VAL A 325 8.32 7.16 6.59
CA VAL A 325 7.53 6.43 5.60
C VAL A 325 6.38 5.74 6.31
N ARG A 326 5.17 5.95 5.82
CA ARG A 326 3.96 5.32 6.38
C ARG A 326 3.29 4.45 5.34
N LEU A 327 2.94 3.24 5.74
CA LEU A 327 2.15 2.31 4.94
C LEU A 327 0.67 2.39 5.32
N GLU A 328 -0.21 2.17 4.33
CA GLU A 328 -1.67 2.23 4.52
C GLU A 328 -2.14 1.06 5.40
N PRO A 329 -2.73 1.31 6.59
CA PRO A 329 -3.06 0.26 7.57
C PRO A 329 -3.98 -0.85 7.04
N SER A 330 -4.96 -0.49 6.20
CA SER A 330 -5.94 -1.41 5.59
C SER A 330 -5.37 -2.29 4.49
N SER A 331 -4.22 -1.92 3.93
CA SER A 331 -3.59 -2.65 2.82
C SER A 331 -2.64 -3.76 3.28
N GLY A 332 -2.24 -3.74 4.54
CA GLY A 332 -1.20 -4.60 5.07
C GLY A 332 -1.57 -6.07 5.13
N PHE A 333 -0.65 -6.92 4.68
CA PHE A 333 -0.76 -8.38 4.84
C PHE A 333 0.62 -9.01 4.97
N VAL A 334 0.67 -10.21 5.54
CA VAL A 334 1.89 -11.01 5.65
C VAL A 334 2.01 -11.92 4.43
N TRP A 335 3.18 -12.03 3.83
CA TRP A 335 3.41 -12.90 2.68
C TRP A 335 3.51 -14.35 3.13
N VAL A 336 2.94 -15.30 2.38
CA VAL A 336 3.00 -16.72 2.80
C VAL A 336 3.31 -17.71 1.69
N ASN A 337 3.16 -17.35 0.41
CA ASN A 337 3.44 -18.29 -0.67
C ASN A 337 4.86 -18.07 -1.23
N LEU A 338 5.68 -19.14 -1.22
CA LEU A 338 7.02 -19.11 -1.80
C LEU A 338 7.02 -18.87 -3.32
N PRO A 339 6.10 -19.46 -4.13
CA PRO A 339 6.10 -19.21 -5.57
C PRO A 339 5.87 -17.73 -5.94
N THR A 340 4.97 -17.03 -5.24
CA THR A 340 4.74 -15.59 -5.46
C THR A 340 5.92 -14.77 -4.92
N TYR A 341 6.56 -15.20 -3.84
CA TYR A 341 7.76 -14.56 -3.31
C TYR A 341 8.91 -14.58 -4.33
N ARG A 342 9.16 -15.72 -4.98
CA ARG A 342 10.18 -15.83 -6.03
C ARG A 342 9.96 -14.84 -7.18
N ARG A 343 8.69 -14.57 -7.51
CA ARG A 343 8.33 -13.61 -8.57
C ARG A 343 8.60 -12.15 -8.21
N LEU A 344 8.81 -11.82 -6.94
CA LEU A 344 9.29 -10.49 -6.54
C LEU A 344 10.70 -10.21 -7.05
N GLY A 345 11.43 -11.25 -7.49
CA GLY A 345 12.80 -11.11 -7.96
C GLY A 345 13.81 -10.94 -6.82
N PHE A 346 13.41 -11.21 -5.57
CA PHE A 346 14.34 -11.33 -4.45
C PHE A 346 15.25 -12.54 -4.71
N GLY A 347 16.52 -12.27 -5.02
CA GLY A 347 17.50 -13.33 -5.21
C GLY A 347 17.80 -14.03 -3.90
N PHE A 348 17.83 -15.36 -3.91
CA PHE A 348 18.38 -16.15 -2.81
C PHE A 348 19.90 -16.07 -2.85
N ASN A 349 20.53 -15.81 -1.70
CA ASN A 349 21.97 -15.75 -1.56
C ASN A 349 22.39 -16.44 -0.25
N ASP A 350 23.69 -16.49 0.04
CA ASP A 350 24.21 -17.18 1.23
C ASP A 350 23.61 -16.66 2.54
N TRP A 351 23.13 -15.41 2.55
CA TRP A 351 22.51 -14.72 3.68
C TRP A 351 20.97 -14.84 3.70
N HIS A 352 20.35 -15.10 2.55
CA HIS A 352 18.91 -15.27 2.35
C HIS A 352 18.69 -16.61 1.68
N ARG A 353 18.86 -17.69 2.44
CA ARG A 353 18.69 -19.05 1.91
C ARG A 353 17.22 -19.31 1.68
N GLU A 354 16.92 -19.99 0.58
CA GLU A 354 15.54 -20.34 0.24
C GLU A 354 14.87 -21.17 1.36
N GLU A 355 15.61 -22.08 2.01
CA GLU A 355 15.04 -22.89 3.09
C GLU A 355 14.60 -22.04 4.30
N GLN A 356 15.35 -20.99 4.62
CA GLN A 356 15.02 -20.08 5.72
C GLN A 356 13.76 -19.27 5.38
N ILE A 357 13.67 -18.74 4.16
CA ILE A 357 12.48 -18.04 3.70
C ILE A 357 11.27 -18.98 3.66
N ARG A 358 11.44 -20.21 3.17
CA ARG A 358 10.36 -21.21 3.17
C ARG A 358 9.86 -21.50 4.59
N ALA A 359 10.78 -21.68 5.54
CA ALA A 359 10.41 -21.90 6.95
C ALA A 359 9.65 -20.69 7.53
N LEU A 360 10.14 -19.47 7.26
CA LEU A 360 9.49 -18.23 7.68
C LEU A 360 8.08 -18.08 7.09
N LEU A 361 7.93 -18.26 5.78
CA LEU A 361 6.64 -18.18 5.08
C LEU A 361 5.66 -19.27 5.56
N THR A 362 6.16 -20.49 5.83
CA THR A 362 5.38 -21.59 6.41
C THR A 362 4.85 -21.21 7.80
N GLU A 363 5.72 -20.67 8.66
CA GLU A 363 5.33 -20.22 10.00
C GLU A 363 4.28 -19.09 9.93
N GLN A 364 4.47 -18.12 9.04
CA GLN A 364 3.49 -17.06 8.81
C GLN A 364 2.15 -17.62 8.31
N SER A 365 2.17 -18.61 7.41
CA SER A 365 0.96 -19.28 6.89
C SER A 365 0.14 -19.94 8.00
N HIS A 366 0.82 -20.63 8.92
CA HIS A 366 0.18 -21.24 10.08
C HIS A 366 -0.42 -20.20 11.01
N ALA A 367 0.30 -19.10 11.27
CA ALA A 367 -0.16 -18.03 12.16
C ALA A 367 -1.44 -17.34 11.65
N ILE A 368 -1.56 -17.15 10.34
CA ILE A 368 -2.78 -16.56 9.73
C ILE A 368 -3.83 -17.58 9.29
N ASN A 369 -3.64 -18.87 9.62
CA ASN A 369 -4.51 -19.96 9.20
C ASN A 369 -4.74 -20.03 7.67
N ALA A 370 -3.73 -19.68 6.87
CA ALA A 370 -3.78 -19.80 5.41
C ALA A 370 -2.96 -21.03 4.98
N GLU A 371 -3.55 -21.90 4.17
CA GLU A 371 -2.83 -23.01 3.53
C GLU A 371 -2.24 -22.58 2.19
N PRO A 372 -0.96 -22.90 1.88
CA PRO A 372 -0.39 -22.60 0.56
C PRO A 372 -1.17 -23.29 -0.55
N LEU A 373 -1.72 -22.54 -1.51
CA LEU A 373 -2.48 -23.11 -2.65
C LEU A 373 -1.59 -23.49 -3.81
N LEU A 374 -0.44 -22.84 -3.93
CA LEU A 374 0.48 -23.07 -5.02
C LEU A 374 1.39 -24.24 -4.66
N LYS A 375 1.34 -25.28 -5.50
CA LYS A 375 2.29 -26.40 -5.39
C LYS A 375 3.69 -25.85 -5.56
N GLU A 376 4.55 -26.16 -4.60
CA GLU A 376 5.97 -25.87 -4.73
C GLU A 376 6.54 -26.82 -5.79
N GLU A 377 7.12 -26.28 -6.84
CA GLU A 377 7.93 -27.10 -7.74
C GLU A 377 9.07 -27.70 -6.91
N PRO A 378 9.30 -29.02 -7.00
CA PRO A 378 10.40 -29.65 -6.31
C PRO A 378 11.68 -28.94 -6.74
N VAL A 379 12.44 -28.44 -5.77
CA VAL A 379 13.74 -27.84 -6.04
C VAL A 379 14.58 -28.95 -6.63
N GLU A 380 14.80 -28.89 -7.94
CA GLU A 380 15.66 -29.83 -8.64
C GLU A 380 17.06 -29.60 -8.06
N THR A 381 17.43 -30.44 -7.09
CA THR A 381 18.70 -30.32 -6.41
C THR A 381 19.75 -30.46 -7.50
N PRO A 382 20.56 -29.42 -7.79
CA PRO A 382 21.49 -29.47 -8.90
C PRO A 382 22.35 -30.71 -8.69
N GLN A 383 22.21 -31.69 -9.59
CA GLN A 383 23.00 -32.90 -9.54
C GLN A 383 24.44 -32.43 -9.69
N LEU A 384 25.19 -32.44 -8.57
CA LEU A 384 26.61 -32.20 -8.59
C LEU A 384 27.20 -33.17 -9.63
N PRO A 385 27.97 -32.68 -10.62
CA PRO A 385 28.53 -33.55 -11.64
C PRO A 385 29.30 -34.67 -10.93
N ALA A 386 28.95 -35.92 -11.22
CA ALA A 386 29.65 -37.07 -10.70
C ALA A 386 31.11 -36.97 -11.13
N GLY A 387 32.00 -36.78 -10.15
CA GLY A 387 33.45 -36.67 -10.34
C GLY A 387 34.14 -38.00 -10.51
#